data_AF-A0A9D6PTX2-F1
#
_entry.id   AF-A0A9D6PTX2-F1
#
_cell.length_a   1.000
_cell.length_b   1.000
_cell.length_c   1.000
_cell.angle_alpha   90.00
_cell.angle_beta   90.00
_cell.angle_gamma   90.00
#
_symmetry.space_group_name_H-M   'P 1'
#
loop_
_entity.id
_entity.type
_entity.pdbx_description
1 polymer ?
#
loop_
_entity_poly.entity_id
_entity_poly.type
_entity_poly.pdbx_seq_one_letter_code
_entity_poly.pdbx_strand_id
1 'polypeptide(L)'
;MLRLLIIQLFIFYLPYATAGNNNLTFDLMYFDYEEFDPADFSLNHETGFIRGLSATFARNQHELKMSFYTGRVDYDGYTQALTPHQTQTNQTLFKVFYRYHIPPNPDMEKFRYFFGM
;
A
#
# COMPACT_ATOMS: atom_id res chain seq x y z
N MET A 1 20.18 8.95 3.27
CA MET A 1 19.90 9.56 1.94
C MET A 1 18.47 9.33 1.46
N LEU A 2 17.89 8.11 1.58
CA LEU A 2 16.51 7.81 1.15
C LEU A 2 15.42 8.72 1.76
N ARG A 3 15.58 9.13 3.03
CA ARG A 3 14.63 10.02 3.73
C ARG A 3 14.51 11.43 3.12
N LEU A 4 15.58 11.95 2.51
CA LEU A 4 15.57 13.27 1.84
C LEU A 4 14.90 13.22 0.47
N LEU A 5 15.03 12.10 -0.24
CA LEU A 5 14.41 11.89 -1.56
C LEU A 5 12.87 11.89 -1.49
N ILE A 6 12.32 11.26 -0.46
CA ILE A 6 10.86 11.16 -0.26
C ILE A 6 10.24 12.53 0.03
N ILE A 7 10.92 13.34 0.85
CA ILE A 7 10.48 14.72 1.15
C ILE A 7 10.58 15.59 -0.11
N GLN A 8 11.63 15.41 -0.93
CA GLN A 8 11.77 16.13 -2.20
C GLN A 8 10.67 15.75 -3.19
N LEU A 9 10.35 14.47 -3.35
CA LEU A 9 9.22 14.02 -4.18
C LEU A 9 7.89 14.63 -3.72
N PHE A 10 7.66 14.71 -2.41
CA PHE A 10 6.48 15.36 -1.84
C PHE A 10 6.40 16.87 -2.16
N ILE A 11 7.52 17.60 -2.02
CA ILE A 11 7.58 19.04 -2.24
C ILE A 11 7.40 19.40 -3.72
N PHE A 12 7.99 18.61 -4.64
CA PHE A 12 7.88 18.88 -6.07
C PHE A 12 6.51 18.54 -6.66
N TYR A 13 5.71 17.68 -6.01
CA TYR A 13 4.37 17.32 -6.50
C TYR A 13 3.23 18.19 -5.93
N LEU A 14 3.42 18.85 -4.79
CA LEU A 14 2.46 19.79 -4.19
C LEU A 14 1.98 20.93 -5.12
N PRO A 15 2.82 21.58 -5.96
CA PRO A 15 2.34 22.63 -6.84
C PRO A 15 1.49 22.14 -8.04
N TYR A 16 1.46 20.83 -8.30
CA TYR A 16 0.58 20.23 -9.32
C TYR A 16 -0.78 19.77 -8.75
N ALA A 17 -1.03 20.03 -7.46
CA ALA A 17 -2.21 19.62 -6.71
C ALA A 17 -3.47 20.49 -6.96
N THR A 18 -3.51 21.30 -8.01
CA THR A 18 -4.69 22.11 -8.32
C THR A 18 -5.73 21.28 -9.10
N ALA A 19 -6.93 21.15 -8.51
CA ALA A 19 -8.14 20.49 -9.00
C ALA A 19 -8.28 18.96 -8.80
N GLY A 20 -7.49 18.35 -7.92
CA GLY A 20 -7.57 16.93 -7.57
C GLY A 20 -7.96 16.66 -6.11
N ASN A 21 -8.65 15.55 -5.83
CA ASN A 21 -8.86 15.06 -4.45
C ASN A 21 -7.53 14.49 -3.93
N ASN A 22 -6.72 15.35 -3.30
CA ASN A 22 -5.50 14.93 -2.62
C ASN A 22 -5.79 14.75 -1.13
N ASN A 23 -5.28 13.68 -0.52
CA ASN A 23 -5.51 13.38 0.89
C ASN A 23 -4.24 12.84 1.56
N LEU A 24 -4.07 13.15 2.84
CA LEU A 24 -3.03 12.60 3.71
C LEU A 24 -3.69 11.94 4.92
N THR A 25 -3.50 10.63 5.10
CA THR A 25 -4.14 9.85 6.17
C THR A 25 -3.10 9.12 7.02
N PHE A 26 -3.37 9.06 8.33
CA PHE A 26 -2.72 8.09 9.21
C PHE A 26 -3.43 6.74 9.04
N ASP A 27 -2.65 5.70 8.79
CA ASP A 27 -3.15 4.36 8.55
C ASP A 27 -2.60 3.40 9.62
N LEU A 28 -3.33 2.32 9.86
CA LEU A 28 -2.87 1.17 10.64
C LEU A 28 -3.03 -0.07 9.76
N MET A 29 -1.96 -0.83 9.59
CA MET A 29 -1.95 -2.06 8.78
C MET A 29 -1.60 -3.24 9.67
N TYR A 30 -2.32 -4.34 9.52
CA TYR A 30 -1.90 -5.62 10.07
C TYR A 30 -0.89 -6.26 9.10
N PHE A 31 0.33 -6.45 9.57
CA PHE A 31 1.38 -7.17 8.87
C PHE A 31 1.27 -8.66 9.21
N ASP A 32 1.33 -9.50 8.19
CA ASP A 32 1.23 -10.95 8.28
C ASP A 32 2.08 -11.53 7.14
N TYR A 33 3.23 -12.07 7.50
CA TYR A 33 4.20 -12.62 6.56
C TYR A 33 4.68 -13.97 7.05
N GLU A 34 4.72 -14.94 6.15
CA GLU A 34 5.18 -16.30 6.41
C GLU A 34 6.26 -16.64 5.39
N GLU A 35 7.41 -17.11 5.87
CA GLU A 35 8.50 -17.61 5.05
C GLU A 35 8.53 -19.13 5.08
N PHE A 36 8.59 -19.75 3.90
CA PHE A 36 8.69 -21.21 3.76
C PHE A 36 10.00 -21.60 3.07
N ASP A 37 10.51 -22.78 3.43
CA ASP A 37 11.59 -23.42 2.69
C ASP A 37 11.06 -24.13 1.41
N PRO A 38 11.95 -24.67 0.55
CA PRO A 38 11.54 -25.39 -0.66
C PRO A 38 10.76 -26.70 -0.43
N ALA A 39 10.69 -27.19 0.80
CA ALA A 39 9.95 -28.38 1.22
C ALA A 39 8.63 -28.03 1.94
N ASP A 40 8.17 -26.77 1.82
CA ASP A 40 6.98 -26.20 2.48
C ASP A 40 7.05 -26.19 4.01
N PHE A 41 8.25 -26.23 4.59
CA PHE A 41 8.43 -26.03 6.03
C PHE A 41 8.45 -24.52 6.36
N SER A 42 7.60 -24.12 7.32
CA SER A 42 7.57 -22.75 7.85
C SER A 42 8.88 -22.42 8.59
N LEU A 43 9.61 -21.44 8.08
CA LEU A 43 10.86 -20.94 8.65
C LEU A 43 10.61 -19.82 9.66
N ASN A 44 9.67 -18.92 9.35
CA ASN A 44 9.20 -17.90 10.26
C ASN A 44 7.80 -17.39 9.89
N HIS A 45 7.11 -16.90 10.92
CA HIS A 45 5.88 -16.15 10.88
C HIS A 45 6.09 -14.82 11.57
N GLU A 46 5.76 -13.73 10.89
CA GLU A 46 5.87 -12.38 11.42
C GLU A 46 4.51 -11.68 11.38
N THR A 47 4.01 -11.27 12.56
CA THR A 47 2.69 -10.64 12.67
C THR A 47 2.63 -9.44 13.59
N GLY A 48 1.81 -8.46 13.23
CA GLY A 48 1.54 -7.34 14.14
C GLY A 48 1.02 -6.09 13.44
N PHE A 49 0.50 -5.15 14.24
CA PHE A 49 0.05 -3.88 13.71
C PHE A 49 1.22 -2.91 13.52
N ILE A 50 1.35 -2.39 12.30
CA ILE A 50 2.30 -1.33 11.98
C ILE A 50 1.55 -0.06 11.55
N ARG A 51 2.03 1.07 12.06
CA ARG A 51 1.43 2.38 11.78
C ARG A 51 1.99 2.91 10.47
N GLY A 52 1.20 3.70 9.76
CA GLY A 52 1.62 4.28 8.51
C GLY A 52 1.05 5.66 8.25
N LEU A 53 1.62 6.26 7.20
CA LEU A 53 1.18 7.50 6.61
C LEU A 53 0.96 7.24 5.12
N SER A 54 -0.18 7.68 4.62
CA SER A 54 -0.55 7.51 3.21
C SER A 54 -0.89 8.85 2.60
N ALA A 55 -0.40 9.09 1.38
CA ALA A 55 -0.84 10.19 0.54
C ALA A 55 -1.49 9.66 -0.72
N THR A 56 -2.68 10.18 -1.02
CA THR A 56 -3.41 9.89 -2.25
C THR A 56 -3.45 11.16 -3.10
N PHE A 57 -3.18 10.99 -4.40
CA PHE A 57 -3.22 12.03 -5.40
C PHE A 57 -4.15 11.59 -6.52
N ALA A 58 -5.32 12.21 -6.63
CA ALA A 58 -6.29 11.90 -7.69
C ALA A 58 -6.38 13.06 -8.69
N ARG A 59 -6.26 12.76 -9.99
CA ARG A 59 -6.40 13.73 -11.07
C ARG A 59 -7.08 13.09 -12.28
N ASN A 60 -8.16 13.71 -12.75
CA ASN A 60 -9.00 13.17 -13.84
C ASN A 60 -9.42 11.72 -13.52
N GLN A 61 -9.00 10.78 -14.36
CA GLN A 61 -9.26 9.35 -14.22
C GLN A 61 -8.19 8.63 -13.39
N HIS A 62 -7.11 9.31 -13.01
CA HIS A 62 -5.94 8.70 -12.39
C HIS A 62 -5.96 8.90 -10.88
N GLU A 63 -5.57 7.89 -10.13
CA GLU A 63 -5.35 7.94 -8.69
C GLU A 63 -4.03 7.24 -8.37
N LEU A 64 -3.15 7.93 -7.67
CA LEU A 64 -1.89 7.40 -7.16
C LEU A 64 -1.93 7.47 -5.63
N LYS A 65 -1.78 6.34 -4.95
CA LYS A 65 -1.62 6.28 -3.49
C LYS A 65 -0.22 5.78 -3.16
N MET A 66 0.50 6.54 -2.34
CA MET A 66 1.78 6.15 -1.77
C MET A 66 1.61 5.99 -0.26
N SER A 67 2.11 4.89 0.28
CA SER A 67 1.97 4.58 1.70
C SER A 67 3.30 4.14 2.28
N PHE A 68 3.62 4.65 3.46
CA PHE A 68 4.79 4.25 4.23
C PHE A 68 4.31 3.70 5.57
N TYR A 69 4.72 2.48 5.92
CA TYR A 69 4.40 1.84 7.19
C TYR A 69 5.67 1.47 7.93
N THR A 70 5.65 1.62 9.26
CA THR A 70 6.75 1.18 10.11
C THR A 70 6.24 0.79 11.49
N GLY A 71 6.85 -0.22 12.11
CA GLY A 71 6.49 -0.69 13.43
C GLY A 71 7.29 -1.92 13.85
N ARG A 72 6.99 -2.43 15.04
CA ARG A 72 7.49 -3.72 15.50
C ARG A 72 6.41 -4.77 15.32
N VAL A 73 6.82 -5.94 14.88
CA VAL A 73 5.96 -7.12 14.74
C VAL A 73 6.60 -8.25 15.53
N ASP A 74 5.77 -9.17 15.98
CA ASP A 74 6.23 -10.38 16.65
C ASP A 74 6.79 -11.34 15.60
N TYR A 75 7.96 -11.89 15.88
CA TYR A 75 8.65 -12.88 15.06
C TYR A 75 8.59 -14.22 15.78
N ASP A 76 8.05 -15.23 15.12
CA ASP A 76 8.09 -16.62 15.55
C ASP A 76 8.77 -17.46 14.45
N GLY A 77 9.95 -18.00 14.72
CA GLY A 77 10.68 -18.74 13.70
C GLY A 77 11.80 -19.59 14.27
N TYR A 78 12.75 -19.95 13.43
CA TYR A 78 13.87 -20.82 13.79
C TYR A 78 15.23 -20.15 13.53
N THR A 79 16.21 -20.44 14.38
CA THR A 79 17.61 -20.08 14.11
C THR A 79 18.20 -20.93 12.97
N GLN A 80 19.40 -20.59 12.50
CA GLN A 80 20.14 -21.41 11.53
C GLN A 80 20.43 -22.84 12.01
N ALA A 81 20.35 -23.08 13.33
CA ALA A 81 20.47 -24.40 13.93
C ALA A 81 19.10 -25.08 14.16
N LEU A 82 18.03 -24.58 13.52
CA LEU A 82 16.65 -25.06 13.66
C LEU A 82 16.14 -25.06 15.11
N THR A 83 16.62 -24.11 15.93
CA THR A 83 16.12 -23.92 17.29
C THR A 83 15.00 -22.88 17.27
N PRO A 84 13.82 -23.15 17.87
CA PRO A 84 12.76 -22.16 17.99
C PRO A 84 13.25 -20.84 18.60
N HIS A 85 12.84 -19.73 18.02
CA HIS A 85 13.24 -18.40 18.43
C HIS A 85 12.08 -17.41 18.27
N GLN A 86 11.68 -16.82 19.39
CA GLN A 86 10.67 -15.77 19.42
C GLN A 86 11.30 -14.44 19.81
N THR A 87 10.99 -13.39 19.05
CA THR A 87 11.52 -12.05 19.28
C THR A 87 10.60 -11.00 18.65
N GLN A 88 11.04 -9.74 18.64
CA GLN A 88 10.40 -8.69 17.85
C GLN A 88 11.35 -8.20 16.77
N THR A 89 10.79 -7.93 15.59
CA THR A 89 11.51 -7.37 14.45
C THR A 89 10.91 -6.04 14.04
N ASN A 90 11.76 -5.13 13.56
CA ASN A 90 11.31 -3.83 13.05
C ASN A 90 10.97 -3.98 11.57
N GLN A 91 9.71 -3.74 11.22
CA GLN A 91 9.24 -3.78 9.84
C GLN A 91 9.08 -2.37 9.27
N THR A 92 9.42 -2.25 7.98
CA THR A 92 9.25 -1.03 7.19
C THR A 92 8.77 -1.38 5.81
N LEU A 93 7.61 -0.87 5.41
CA LEU A 93 7.01 -1.13 4.11
C LEU A 93 6.72 0.17 3.36
N PHE A 94 6.96 0.13 2.05
CA PHE A 94 6.54 1.17 1.11
C PHE A 94 5.62 0.55 0.07
N LYS A 95 4.41 1.10 -0.08
CA LYS A 95 3.42 0.65 -1.05
C LYS A 95 3.11 1.77 -2.04
N VAL A 96 3.07 1.42 -3.31
CA VAL A 96 2.59 2.30 -4.38
C VAL A 96 1.40 1.62 -5.02
N PHE A 97 0.28 2.32 -5.07
CA PHE A 97 -0.93 1.88 -5.72
C PHE A 97 -1.32 2.89 -6.78
N TYR A 98 -1.69 2.41 -7.96
CA TYR A 98 -2.19 3.24 -9.04
C TYR A 98 -3.51 2.67 -9.55
N ARG A 99 -4.49 3.55 -9.74
CA ARG A 99 -5.81 3.23 -10.28
C ARG A 99 -6.14 4.18 -11.42
N TYR A 100 -6.72 3.61 -12.47
CA TYR A 100 -7.31 4.34 -13.59
C TYR A 100 -8.82 4.08 -13.64
N HIS A 101 -9.61 5.14 -13.68
CA HIS A 101 -11.06 5.11 -13.72
C HIS A 101 -11.52 5.25 -15.16
N ILE A 102 -12.20 4.24 -15.68
CA ILE A 102 -12.81 4.32 -17.01
C ILE A 102 -14.15 5.04 -16.86
N PRO A 103 -14.35 6.21 -17.50
CA PRO A 103 -15.65 6.87 -17.46
C PRO A 103 -16.69 6.01 -18.18
N PRO A 104 -17.96 6.04 -17.77
CA PRO A 104 -19.01 5.35 -18.49
C PRO A 104 -19.04 5.81 -19.96
N ASN A 105 -19.15 4.85 -20.89
CA ASN A 105 -19.24 5.16 -22.32
C ASN A 105 -20.56 5.92 -22.58
N PRO A 106 -20.52 7.18 -23.04
CA PRO A 106 -21.72 7.97 -23.29
C PRO A 106 -22.64 7.35 -24.36
N ASP A 107 -22.12 6.47 -25.23
CA ASP A 107 -22.94 5.80 -26.24
C ASP A 107 -23.74 4.60 -25.70
N MET A 108 -23.43 4.08 -24.50
CA MET A 108 -24.25 3.03 -23.86
C MET A 108 -25.51 3.57 -23.17
N GLU A 109 -25.57 4.86 -22.82
CA GLU A 109 -26.81 5.48 -22.32
C GLU A 109 -27.85 5.67 -23.42
N LYS A 110 -27.42 5.91 -24.67
CA LYS A 110 -28.34 6.04 -25.81
C LYS A 110 -29.11 4.75 -26.09
N PHE A 111 -28.50 3.59 -25.88
CA PHE A 111 -29.17 2.29 -26.08
C PHE A 111 -30.24 1.96 -25.02
N ARG A 112 -30.23 2.62 -23.85
CA ARG A 112 -31.28 2.42 -22.83
C ARG A 112 -32.60 3.09 -23.18
N TYR A 113 -32.61 4.07 -24.08
CA TYR A 113 -33.84 4.77 -24.49
C TYR A 113 -34.53 4.14 -25.72
N PHE A 114 -33.97 3.08 -26.32
CA PHE A 114 -34.52 2.47 -27.55
C PHE A 114 -35.26 1.13 -27.34
N PHE A 115 -35.37 0.62 -26.11
CA PHE A 115 -36.19 -0.57 -25.79
C PHE A 115 -37.42 -0.21 -24.95
N GLY A 116 -38.15 0.82 -25.40
CA GLY A 116 -39.41 1.26 -24.81
C GLY A 116 -40.36 1.80 -25.86
N MET A 117 -40.74 0.96 -26.84
CA MET A 117 -41.97 1.09 -27.62
C MET A 117 -42.56 -0.30 -27.84
#